data_AF-K5BG70-F1
#
_entry.id   AF-K5BG70-F1
#
_cell.length_a   1.000
_cell.length_b   1.000
_cell.length_c   1.000
_cell.angle_alpha   90.00
_cell.angle_beta   90.00
_cell.angle_gamma   90.00
#
_symmetry.space_group_name_H-M   'P 1'
#
loop_
_entity.id
_entity.type
_entity.pdbx_description
1 polymer ?
#
loop_
_entity_poly.entity_id
_entity_poly.type
_entity_poly.pdbx_seq_one_letter_code
_entity_poly.pdbx_strand_id
1 'polypeptide(L)'
;MIVAALIGGGGLTLARLWDSQHLGVLVFVPLTLLAPVVVGDVSLLLVAFMLALAAATLPAQLGRDWIWLHCARIASCTLPLLVALVGVAFDDARDAGLVAACVIAAGLAVVVALLLLPVTRNRILLALLTAAGVAPALCTRLAADRYIYAAVAAGVGVTFLVLVLRGNKLGVDATVRPIWTALSAVSAVIAVLAVCKGDVVAPVLLAMAVVVAAAARRTAAWVALGLAVLGGMFSLAYAPPVALVTPAVRLSSTTAEVTTLVTSLLLIAFAVVSVWAMRPGRGGWTAAAVVIVYAVTVFTVTVGEMIDGTRGFLAGHMAATICWIAMAAALFGYAARVHRQQRSLPIGGGLALVAAAMAKLFLFDLGTLDGMFRVVVFMVVGLVLLGMGAGYARVLERQDSA
;
A
#
# COMPACT_ATOMS: atom_id res chain seq x y z
N MET A 1 -31.32 -33.72 5.70
CA MET A 1 -30.50 -33.16 4.59
C MET A 1 -31.24 -33.20 3.25
N ILE A 2 -31.60 -34.37 2.71
CA ILE A 2 -32.27 -34.49 1.39
C ILE A 2 -33.60 -33.72 1.33
N VAL A 3 -34.48 -33.89 2.32
CA VAL A 3 -35.79 -33.19 2.37
C VAL A 3 -35.61 -31.67 2.43
N ALA A 4 -34.67 -31.18 3.25
CA ALA A 4 -34.36 -29.75 3.34
C ALA A 4 -33.81 -29.19 2.02
N ALA A 5 -32.98 -29.95 1.31
CA ALA A 5 -32.47 -29.58 -0.01
C ALA A 5 -33.58 -29.54 -1.07
N LEU A 6 -34.52 -30.48 -1.05
CA LEU A 6 -35.68 -30.48 -1.95
C LEU A 6 -36.61 -29.30 -1.68
N ILE A 7 -36.91 -29.01 -0.41
CA ILE A 7 -37.76 -27.87 -0.03
C ILE A 7 -37.07 -26.54 -0.38
N GLY A 8 -35.79 -26.39 -0.04
CA GLY A 8 -35.02 -25.18 -0.35
C GLY A 8 -34.85 -24.97 -1.86
N GLY A 9 -34.51 -26.04 -2.59
CA GLY A 9 -34.40 -26.02 -4.05
C GLY A 9 -35.73 -25.71 -4.72
N GLY A 10 -36.82 -26.36 -4.30
CA GLY A 10 -38.18 -26.11 -4.77
C GLY A 10 -38.66 -24.68 -4.51
N GLY A 11 -38.38 -24.13 -3.32
CA GLY A 11 -38.69 -22.74 -3.01
C GLY A 11 -37.91 -21.74 -3.87
N LEU A 12 -36.63 -22.01 -4.15
CA LEU A 12 -35.79 -21.17 -5.01
C LEU A 12 -36.17 -21.26 -6.50
N THR A 13 -36.59 -22.44 -6.99
CA THR A 13 -37.11 -22.58 -8.35
C THR A 13 -38.43 -21.85 -8.50
N LEU A 14 -39.34 -21.97 -7.53
CA LEU A 14 -40.60 -21.22 -7.50
C LEU A 14 -40.36 -19.71 -7.47
N ALA A 15 -39.41 -19.24 -6.65
CA ALA A 15 -39.00 -17.83 -6.61
C ALA A 15 -38.52 -17.36 -8.00
N ARG A 16 -37.76 -18.19 -8.72
CA ARG A 16 -37.28 -17.89 -10.08
C ARG A 16 -38.42 -17.82 -11.08
N LEU A 17 -39.36 -18.77 -11.02
CA LEU A 17 -40.53 -18.83 -11.88
C LEU A 17 -41.44 -17.61 -11.71
N TRP A 18 -41.65 -17.15 -10.48
CA TRP A 18 -42.47 -15.97 -10.17
C TRP A 18 -41.70 -14.65 -10.18
N ASP A 19 -40.42 -14.67 -10.52
CA ASP A 19 -39.53 -13.50 -10.52
C ASP A 19 -39.57 -12.66 -9.22
N SER A 20 -39.65 -13.34 -8.08
CA SER A 20 -39.77 -12.69 -6.78
C SER A 20 -38.50 -12.88 -5.94
N GLN A 21 -37.71 -11.81 -5.86
CA GLN A 21 -36.54 -11.74 -4.98
C GLN A 21 -36.91 -11.96 -3.51
N HIS A 22 -38.03 -11.38 -3.06
CA HIS A 22 -38.50 -11.51 -1.68
C HIS A 22 -38.78 -12.96 -1.32
N LEU A 23 -39.37 -13.74 -2.24
CA LEU A 23 -39.60 -15.16 -2.04
C LEU A 23 -38.28 -15.93 -1.92
N GLY A 24 -37.30 -15.63 -2.78
CA GLY A 24 -35.97 -16.22 -2.70
C GLY A 24 -35.27 -15.95 -1.36
N VAL A 25 -35.33 -14.71 -0.88
CA VAL A 25 -34.78 -14.30 0.42
C VAL A 25 -35.53 -14.98 1.57
N LEU A 26 -36.86 -15.02 1.51
CA LEU A 26 -37.73 -15.67 2.51
C LEU A 26 -37.43 -17.17 2.65
N VAL A 27 -37.06 -17.84 1.55
CA VAL A 27 -36.65 -19.26 1.58
C VAL A 27 -35.22 -19.41 2.12
N PHE A 28 -34.28 -18.59 1.64
CA PHE A 28 -32.85 -18.78 1.92
C PHE A 28 -32.41 -18.34 3.32
N VAL A 29 -32.92 -17.21 3.81
CA VAL A 29 -32.49 -16.65 5.11
C VAL A 29 -32.84 -17.58 6.28
N PRO A 30 -34.07 -18.12 6.42
CA PRO A 30 -34.38 -19.06 7.49
C PRO A 30 -33.54 -20.33 7.44
N LEU A 31 -33.27 -20.88 6.24
CA LEU A 31 -32.40 -22.05 6.09
C LEU A 31 -30.98 -21.78 6.60
N THR A 32 -30.46 -20.58 6.35
CA THR A 32 -29.16 -20.15 6.83
C THR A 32 -29.13 -19.96 8.35
N LEU A 33 -30.18 -19.36 8.93
CA LEU A 33 -30.25 -19.07 10.37
C LEU A 33 -30.53 -20.32 11.21
N LEU A 34 -31.34 -21.26 10.70
CA LEU A 34 -31.71 -22.48 11.43
C LEU A 34 -30.61 -23.54 11.39
N ALA A 35 -29.77 -23.57 10.36
CA ALA A 35 -28.76 -24.61 10.22
C ALA A 35 -27.75 -24.68 11.39
N PRO A 36 -27.18 -23.56 11.88
CA PRO A 36 -26.33 -23.58 13.07
C PRO A 36 -27.06 -24.07 14.32
N VAL A 37 -28.33 -23.66 14.50
CA VAL A 37 -29.15 -24.05 15.67
C VAL A 37 -29.42 -25.55 15.69
N VAL A 38 -29.65 -26.16 14.53
CA VAL A 38 -29.91 -27.61 14.40
C VAL A 38 -28.64 -28.43 14.62
N VAL A 39 -27.48 -27.92 14.17
CA VAL A 39 -26.19 -28.62 14.32
C VAL A 39 -25.62 -28.45 15.73
N GLY A 40 -25.93 -27.36 16.43
CA GLY A 40 -25.48 -27.08 17.80
C GLY A 40 -24.07 -26.47 17.85
N ASP A 41 -23.15 -26.97 17.03
CA ASP A 41 -21.74 -26.55 17.01
C ASP A 41 -21.29 -25.99 15.66
N VAL A 42 -20.32 -25.07 15.68
CA VAL A 42 -19.70 -24.50 14.45
C VAL A 42 -18.61 -25.44 13.93
N SER A 43 -19.04 -26.57 13.36
CA SER A 43 -18.16 -27.57 12.78
C SER A 43 -17.81 -27.30 11.31
N LEU A 44 -16.73 -27.92 10.82
CA LEU A 44 -16.37 -27.89 9.39
C LEU A 44 -17.49 -28.42 8.49
N LEU A 45 -18.29 -29.38 8.99
CA LEU A 45 -19.45 -29.92 8.28
C LEU A 45 -20.56 -28.87 8.10
N LEU A 46 -20.84 -28.06 9.13
CA LEU A 46 -21.78 -26.94 9.03
C LEU A 46 -21.30 -25.91 8.00
N VAL A 47 -20.01 -25.56 8.05
CA VAL A 47 -19.39 -24.63 7.09
C VAL A 47 -19.49 -25.16 5.66
N ALA A 48 -19.16 -26.44 5.43
CA ALA A 48 -19.27 -27.07 4.13
C ALA A 48 -20.72 -27.09 3.61
N PHE A 49 -21.69 -27.37 4.50
CA PHE A 49 -23.10 -27.32 4.17
C PHE A 49 -23.57 -25.90 3.79
N MET A 50 -23.15 -24.87 4.53
CA MET A 50 -23.45 -23.47 4.21
C MET A 50 -22.85 -23.04 2.87
N LEU A 51 -21.62 -23.45 2.57
CA LEU A 51 -20.98 -23.21 1.27
C LEU A 51 -21.73 -23.90 0.12
N ALA A 52 -22.14 -25.15 0.32
CA ALA A 52 -22.92 -25.89 -0.67
C ALA A 52 -24.29 -25.24 -0.90
N LEU A 53 -24.97 -24.83 0.17
CA LEU A 53 -26.26 -24.13 0.09
C LEU A 53 -26.11 -22.79 -0.64
N ALA A 54 -25.08 -22.02 -0.33
CA ALA A 54 -24.77 -20.77 -1.01
C ALA A 54 -24.52 -20.97 -2.51
N ALA A 55 -23.73 -21.98 -2.89
CA ALA A 55 -23.49 -22.33 -4.29
C ALA A 55 -24.77 -22.80 -5.01
N ALA A 56 -25.62 -23.58 -4.33
CA ALA A 56 -26.87 -24.09 -4.89
C ALA A 56 -27.91 -23.00 -5.20
N THR A 57 -27.80 -21.81 -4.59
CA THR A 57 -28.69 -20.68 -4.90
C THR A 57 -28.29 -19.90 -6.14
N LEU A 58 -27.09 -20.15 -6.69
CA LEU A 58 -26.54 -19.44 -7.83
C LEU A 58 -27.37 -19.62 -9.12
N PRO A 59 -27.79 -20.85 -9.51
CA PRO A 59 -28.66 -21.05 -10.67
C PRO A 59 -29.99 -20.31 -10.55
N ALA A 60 -30.54 -20.18 -9.34
CA ALA A 60 -31.79 -19.45 -9.10
C ALA A 60 -31.65 -17.95 -9.39
N GLN A 61 -30.47 -17.38 -9.12
CA GLN A 61 -30.18 -15.96 -9.30
C GLN A 61 -29.67 -15.57 -10.69
N LEU A 62 -29.15 -16.53 -11.47
CA LEU A 62 -28.46 -16.22 -12.73
C LEU A 62 -29.33 -15.43 -13.70
N GLY A 63 -28.86 -14.27 -14.15
CA GLY A 63 -29.58 -13.36 -15.05
C GLY A 63 -30.55 -12.38 -14.37
N ARG A 64 -30.63 -12.36 -13.03
CA ARG A 64 -31.55 -11.49 -12.26
C ARG A 64 -30.78 -10.58 -11.30
N ASP A 65 -31.22 -9.33 -11.14
CA ASP A 65 -30.61 -8.36 -10.21
C ASP A 65 -31.13 -8.54 -8.77
N TRP A 66 -30.95 -9.72 -8.20
CA TRP A 66 -31.41 -10.03 -6.85
C TRP A 66 -30.33 -9.76 -5.79
N ILE A 67 -29.88 -8.51 -5.68
CA ILE A 67 -28.73 -8.14 -4.86
C ILE A 67 -28.87 -8.51 -3.37
N TRP A 68 -30.09 -8.46 -2.80
CA TRP A 68 -30.35 -8.89 -1.42
C TRP A 68 -30.22 -10.40 -1.21
N LEU A 69 -30.52 -11.21 -2.23
CA LEU A 69 -30.26 -12.65 -2.16
C LEU A 69 -28.75 -12.91 -2.18
N HIS A 70 -27.99 -12.13 -2.97
CA HIS A 70 -26.53 -12.19 -2.93
C HIS A 70 -25.97 -11.74 -1.57
N CYS A 71 -26.52 -10.68 -0.98
CA CYS A 71 -26.16 -10.25 0.38
C CYS A 71 -26.36 -11.39 1.40
N ALA A 72 -27.54 -12.02 1.39
CA ALA A 72 -27.82 -13.16 2.24
C ALA A 72 -26.83 -14.32 2.00
N ARG A 73 -26.50 -14.62 0.73
CA ARG A 73 -25.51 -15.65 0.36
C ARG A 73 -24.13 -15.35 0.94
N ILE A 74 -23.66 -14.11 0.82
CA ILE A 74 -22.36 -13.70 1.37
C ILE A 74 -22.38 -13.82 2.89
N ALA A 75 -23.44 -13.36 3.56
CA ALA A 75 -23.58 -13.49 5.01
C ALA A 75 -23.58 -14.97 5.46
N SER A 76 -24.28 -15.84 4.73
CA SER A 76 -24.36 -17.28 4.98
C SER A 76 -22.99 -17.97 4.96
N CYS A 77 -22.09 -17.60 4.05
CA CYS A 77 -20.73 -18.14 4.03
C CYS A 77 -19.81 -17.46 5.04
N THR A 78 -19.87 -16.12 5.11
CA THR A 78 -18.87 -15.30 5.79
C THR A 78 -18.98 -15.39 7.30
N LEU A 79 -20.20 -15.29 7.85
CA LEU A 79 -20.39 -15.24 9.30
C LEU A 79 -19.97 -16.55 9.99
N PRO A 80 -20.40 -17.75 9.55
CA PRO A 80 -19.97 -18.99 10.18
C PRO A 80 -18.46 -19.21 10.06
N LEU A 81 -17.84 -18.82 8.93
CA LEU A 81 -16.39 -18.93 8.75
C LEU A 81 -15.62 -18.03 9.72
N LEU A 82 -16.05 -16.78 9.91
CA LEU A 82 -15.42 -15.87 10.86
C LEU A 82 -15.56 -16.38 12.30
N VAL A 83 -16.74 -16.88 12.68
CA VAL A 83 -16.97 -17.47 14.01
C VAL A 83 -16.10 -18.72 14.21
N ALA A 84 -16.02 -19.60 13.21
CA ALA A 84 -15.17 -20.79 13.26
C ALA A 84 -13.68 -20.43 13.41
N LEU A 85 -13.20 -19.43 12.67
CA LEU A 85 -11.82 -18.96 12.77
C LEU A 85 -11.50 -18.41 14.16
N VAL A 86 -12.44 -17.67 14.77
CA VAL A 86 -12.29 -17.19 16.15
C VAL A 86 -12.28 -18.36 17.14
N GLY A 87 -13.16 -19.36 16.97
CA GLY A 87 -13.17 -20.57 17.82
C GLY A 87 -11.84 -21.32 17.79
N VAL A 88 -11.33 -21.62 16.59
CA VAL A 88 -10.03 -22.30 16.40
C VAL A 88 -8.88 -21.50 17.02
N ALA A 89 -8.92 -20.17 16.96
CA ALA A 89 -7.90 -19.33 17.58
C ALA A 89 -7.89 -19.38 19.11
N PHE A 90 -9.04 -19.61 19.76
CA PHE A 90 -9.09 -19.78 21.22
C PHE A 90 -8.53 -21.14 21.67
N ASP A 91 -8.62 -22.16 20.82
CA ASP A 91 -8.11 -23.50 21.10
C ASP A 91 -6.62 -23.67 20.75
N ASP A 92 -5.94 -22.60 20.30
CA ASP A 92 -4.57 -22.61 19.75
C ASP A 92 -4.35 -23.70 18.68
N ALA A 93 -5.44 -24.08 17.99
CA ALA A 93 -5.45 -25.16 17.03
C ALA A 93 -5.12 -24.65 15.61
N ARG A 94 -4.67 -25.57 14.74
CA ARG A 94 -4.50 -25.31 13.32
C ARG A 94 -5.46 -26.19 12.54
N ASP A 95 -6.22 -25.60 11.62
CA ASP A 95 -7.22 -26.32 10.83
C ASP A 95 -7.10 -26.00 9.34
N ALA A 96 -6.46 -26.91 8.60
CA ALA A 96 -6.30 -26.81 7.16
C ALA A 96 -7.64 -26.91 6.39
N GLY A 97 -8.62 -27.64 6.93
CA GLY A 97 -9.95 -27.76 6.35
C GLY A 97 -10.69 -26.42 6.40
N LEU A 98 -10.60 -25.71 7.52
CA LEU A 98 -11.18 -24.38 7.68
C LEU A 98 -10.52 -23.33 6.76
N VAL A 99 -9.20 -23.40 6.60
CA VAL A 99 -8.47 -22.55 5.64
C VAL A 99 -8.94 -22.83 4.20
N ALA A 100 -9.06 -24.10 3.81
CA ALA A 100 -9.58 -24.47 2.50
C ALA A 100 -11.02 -23.95 2.29
N ALA A 101 -11.88 -24.04 3.31
CA ALA A 101 -13.23 -23.50 3.26
C ALA A 101 -13.24 -21.97 3.07
N CYS A 102 -12.34 -21.23 3.72
CA CYS A 102 -12.18 -19.79 3.51
C CYS A 102 -11.76 -19.45 2.07
N VAL A 103 -10.84 -20.23 1.49
CA VAL A 103 -10.39 -20.04 0.10
C VAL A 103 -11.52 -20.35 -0.88
N ILE A 104 -12.29 -21.42 -0.65
CA ILE A 104 -13.46 -21.77 -1.47
C ILE A 104 -14.53 -20.67 -1.38
N ALA A 105 -14.80 -20.14 -0.19
CA ALA A 105 -15.74 -19.04 0.02
C ALA A 105 -15.33 -17.79 -0.76
N ALA A 106 -14.05 -17.40 -0.67
CA ALA A 106 -13.50 -16.29 -1.41
C ALA A 106 -13.63 -16.49 -2.93
N GLY A 107 -13.30 -17.70 -3.42
CA GLY A 107 -13.47 -18.07 -4.82
C GLY A 107 -14.93 -17.98 -5.28
N LEU A 108 -15.86 -18.51 -4.48
CA LEU A 108 -17.29 -18.44 -4.75
C LEU A 108 -17.78 -17.00 -4.80
N ALA A 109 -17.35 -16.15 -3.86
CA ALA A 109 -17.70 -14.73 -3.84
C ALA A 109 -17.24 -14.01 -5.12
N VAL A 110 -15.99 -14.26 -5.56
CA VAL A 110 -15.44 -13.68 -6.79
C VAL A 110 -16.16 -14.18 -8.03
N VAL A 111 -16.38 -15.49 -8.16
CA VAL A 111 -17.08 -16.08 -9.32
C VAL A 111 -18.51 -15.55 -9.43
N VAL A 112 -19.24 -15.51 -8.32
CA VAL A 112 -20.61 -14.96 -8.28
C VAL A 112 -20.59 -13.49 -8.66
N ALA A 113 -19.65 -12.70 -8.14
CA ALA A 113 -19.55 -11.28 -8.47
C ALA A 113 -19.35 -11.07 -9.97
N LEU A 114 -18.45 -11.83 -10.61
CA LEU A 114 -18.23 -11.76 -12.05
C LEU A 114 -19.47 -12.12 -12.87
N LEU A 115 -20.26 -13.10 -12.42
CA LEU A 115 -21.51 -13.48 -13.08
C LEU A 115 -22.62 -12.43 -12.90
N LEU A 116 -22.62 -11.68 -11.80
CA LEU A 116 -23.62 -10.65 -11.50
C LEU A 116 -23.25 -9.26 -12.02
N LEU A 117 -21.97 -8.98 -12.29
CA LEU A 117 -21.49 -7.70 -12.85
C LEU A 117 -22.28 -7.19 -14.07
N PRO A 118 -22.64 -8.04 -15.06
CA PRO A 118 -23.38 -7.58 -16.25
C PRO A 118 -24.82 -7.20 -15.95
N VAL A 119 -25.41 -7.77 -14.90
CA VAL A 119 -26.85 -7.73 -14.62
C VAL A 119 -27.17 -6.69 -13.54
N THR A 120 -26.30 -6.54 -12.54
CA THR A 120 -26.63 -5.73 -11.38
C THR A 120 -26.57 -4.23 -11.67
N ARG A 121 -27.58 -3.51 -11.17
CA ARG A 121 -27.58 -2.04 -11.14
C ARG A 121 -26.73 -1.50 -9.99
N ASN A 122 -26.64 -2.22 -8.87
CA ASN A 122 -25.92 -1.75 -7.68
C ASN A 122 -24.49 -2.32 -7.61
N ARG A 123 -23.64 -1.82 -8.50
CA ARG A 123 -22.24 -2.25 -8.65
C ARG A 123 -21.37 -1.97 -7.42
N ILE A 124 -21.65 -0.89 -6.69
CA ILE A 124 -20.93 -0.55 -5.44
C ILE A 124 -21.21 -1.63 -4.39
N LEU A 125 -22.49 -1.94 -4.16
CA LEU A 125 -22.86 -2.96 -3.18
C LEU A 125 -22.30 -4.33 -3.57
N LEU A 126 -22.33 -4.71 -4.86
CA LEU A 126 -21.71 -5.94 -5.34
C LEU A 126 -20.21 -5.99 -5.02
N ALA A 127 -19.48 -4.90 -5.27
CA ALA A 127 -18.04 -4.82 -5.00
C ALA A 127 -17.73 -4.95 -3.51
N LEU A 128 -18.52 -4.30 -2.64
CA LEU A 128 -18.38 -4.38 -1.19
C LEU A 128 -18.76 -5.76 -0.65
N LEU A 129 -19.80 -6.39 -1.17
CA LEU A 129 -20.19 -7.75 -0.84
C LEU A 129 -19.12 -8.77 -1.25
N THR A 130 -18.47 -8.54 -2.39
CA THR A 130 -17.32 -9.35 -2.80
C THR A 130 -16.16 -9.21 -1.81
N ALA A 131 -15.88 -7.99 -1.35
CA ALA A 131 -14.87 -7.76 -0.33
C ALA A 131 -15.22 -8.45 1.00
N ALA A 132 -16.48 -8.37 1.43
CA ALA A 132 -16.97 -9.06 2.62
C ALA A 132 -16.84 -10.59 2.48
N GLY A 133 -17.16 -11.15 1.32
CA GLY A 133 -17.05 -12.59 1.05
C GLY A 133 -15.62 -13.13 1.06
N VAL A 134 -14.63 -12.27 0.81
CA VAL A 134 -13.21 -12.64 0.83
C VAL A 134 -12.57 -12.37 2.21
N ALA A 135 -13.25 -11.64 3.10
CA ALA A 135 -12.75 -11.31 4.43
C ALA A 135 -12.29 -12.54 5.25
N PRO A 136 -12.99 -13.69 5.26
CA PRO A 136 -12.53 -14.86 6.01
C PRO A 136 -11.17 -15.38 5.51
N ALA A 137 -10.91 -15.33 4.20
CA ALA A 137 -9.61 -15.70 3.64
C ALA A 137 -8.48 -14.80 4.16
N LEU A 138 -8.76 -13.51 4.35
CA LEU A 138 -7.82 -12.55 4.95
C LEU A 138 -7.70 -12.66 6.48
N CYS A 139 -8.53 -13.49 7.12
CA CYS A 139 -8.47 -13.79 8.55
C CYS A 139 -7.86 -15.18 8.84
N THR A 140 -7.38 -15.91 7.82
CA THR A 140 -6.84 -17.27 7.97
C THR A 140 -5.61 -17.38 8.88
N ARG A 141 -4.98 -16.26 9.26
CA ARG A 141 -3.95 -16.22 10.31
C ARG A 141 -4.41 -16.84 11.63
N LEU A 142 -5.71 -16.81 11.90
CA LEU A 142 -6.32 -17.38 13.10
C LEU A 142 -6.30 -18.93 13.14
N ALA A 143 -6.13 -19.59 11.99
CA ALA A 143 -6.18 -21.05 11.89
C ALA A 143 -4.96 -21.66 11.16
N ALA A 144 -4.01 -20.84 10.69
CA ALA A 144 -2.91 -21.25 9.82
C ALA A 144 -1.56 -20.66 10.23
N ASP A 145 -0.48 -21.31 9.77
CA ASP A 145 0.86 -20.74 9.87
C ASP A 145 1.00 -19.47 9.01
N ARG A 146 1.96 -18.60 9.38
CA ARG A 146 2.27 -17.35 8.68
C ARG A 146 2.48 -17.52 7.16
N TYR A 147 3.09 -18.62 6.72
CA TYR A 147 3.38 -18.81 5.28
C TYR A 147 2.12 -19.15 4.49
N ILE A 148 1.22 -19.95 5.07
CA ILE A 148 -0.07 -20.29 4.47
C ILE A 148 -0.95 -19.05 4.44
N TYR A 149 -1.03 -18.32 5.55
CA TYR A 149 -1.74 -17.04 5.63
C TYR A 149 -1.26 -16.04 4.56
N ALA A 150 0.05 -15.88 4.43
CA ALA A 150 0.64 -15.03 3.41
C ALA A 150 0.30 -15.48 1.99
N ALA A 151 0.36 -16.77 1.71
CA ALA A 151 0.03 -17.33 0.40
C ALA A 151 -1.45 -17.09 0.05
N VAL A 152 -2.36 -17.27 1.01
CA VAL A 152 -3.79 -16.98 0.83
C VAL A 152 -4.01 -15.48 0.56
N ALA A 153 -3.46 -14.60 1.39
CA ALA A 153 -3.57 -13.16 1.20
C ALA A 153 -2.95 -12.68 -0.13
N ALA A 154 -1.80 -13.23 -0.51
CA ALA A 154 -1.18 -12.95 -1.81
C ALA A 154 -2.06 -13.44 -2.97
N GLY A 155 -2.63 -14.64 -2.86
CA GLY A 155 -3.56 -15.20 -3.84
C GLY A 155 -4.80 -14.32 -4.04
N VAL A 156 -5.39 -13.83 -2.95
CA VAL A 156 -6.47 -12.82 -3.00
C VAL A 156 -6.00 -11.55 -3.71
N GLY A 157 -4.85 -11.00 -3.29
CA GLY A 157 -4.28 -9.78 -3.86
C GLY A 157 -4.04 -9.87 -5.36
N VAL A 158 -3.43 -10.95 -5.82
CA VAL A 158 -3.17 -11.25 -7.23
C VAL A 158 -4.46 -11.44 -8.00
N THR A 159 -5.45 -12.14 -7.43
CA THR A 159 -6.75 -12.34 -8.08
C THR A 159 -7.40 -10.99 -8.40
N PHE A 160 -7.55 -10.11 -7.40
CA PHE A 160 -8.14 -8.80 -7.64
C PHE A 160 -7.29 -7.90 -8.55
N LEU A 161 -5.96 -8.00 -8.49
CA LEU A 161 -5.08 -7.29 -9.41
C LEU A 161 -5.35 -7.72 -10.86
N VAL A 162 -5.44 -9.03 -11.12
CA VAL A 162 -5.74 -9.58 -12.44
C VAL A 162 -7.12 -9.13 -12.92
N LEU A 163 -8.14 -9.17 -12.05
CA LEU A 163 -9.50 -8.72 -12.38
C LEU A 163 -9.53 -7.24 -12.77
N VAL A 164 -8.83 -6.38 -12.02
CA VAL A 164 -8.71 -4.95 -12.31
C VAL A 164 -7.98 -4.72 -13.65
N LEU A 165 -6.86 -5.40 -13.89
CA LEU A 165 -6.06 -5.24 -15.10
C LEU A 165 -6.78 -5.75 -16.35
N ARG A 166 -7.57 -6.82 -16.22
CA ARG A 166 -8.43 -7.37 -17.27
C ARG A 166 -9.80 -6.71 -17.32
N GLY A 167 -10.05 -5.71 -16.48
CA GLY A 167 -11.38 -5.19 -16.18
C GLY A 167 -12.21 -4.74 -17.38
N ASN A 168 -11.58 -4.17 -18.40
CA ASN A 168 -12.28 -3.76 -19.63
C ASN A 168 -12.93 -4.96 -20.38
N LYS A 169 -12.35 -6.16 -20.27
CA LYS A 169 -12.91 -7.39 -20.88
C LYS A 169 -13.95 -8.08 -19.97
N LEU A 170 -13.88 -7.81 -18.66
CA LEU A 170 -14.69 -8.48 -17.63
C LEU A 170 -15.85 -7.62 -17.11
N GLY A 171 -16.10 -6.44 -17.70
CA GLY A 171 -17.16 -5.53 -17.26
C GLY A 171 -16.86 -4.76 -15.96
N VAL A 172 -15.61 -4.73 -15.51
CA VAL A 172 -15.18 -3.98 -14.31
C VAL A 172 -15.03 -2.49 -14.69
N ASP A 173 -16.07 -1.74 -14.36
CA ASP A 173 -16.20 -0.32 -14.67
C ASP A 173 -15.41 0.59 -13.71
N ALA A 174 -15.56 1.91 -13.88
CA ALA A 174 -14.88 2.91 -13.05
C ALA A 174 -15.37 2.93 -11.58
N THR A 175 -16.51 2.31 -11.28
CA THR A 175 -17.13 2.29 -9.95
C THR A 175 -16.62 1.13 -9.10
N VAL A 176 -16.50 -0.06 -9.69
CA VAL A 176 -15.99 -1.27 -9.03
C VAL A 176 -14.46 -1.26 -8.92
N ARG A 177 -13.80 -0.73 -9.94
CA ARG A 177 -12.34 -0.75 -10.05
C ARG A 177 -11.61 -0.19 -8.81
N PRO A 178 -11.97 0.97 -8.24
CA PRO A 178 -11.31 1.52 -7.05
C PRO A 178 -11.39 0.59 -5.83
N ILE A 179 -12.56 -0.02 -5.61
CA ILE A 179 -12.81 -0.92 -4.47
C ILE A 179 -11.96 -2.18 -4.59
N TRP A 180 -11.94 -2.79 -5.78
CA TRP A 180 -11.13 -3.98 -6.04
C TRP A 180 -9.63 -3.70 -6.11
N THR A 181 -9.22 -2.50 -6.56
CA THR A 181 -7.81 -2.07 -6.42
C THR A 181 -7.39 -1.92 -4.98
N ALA A 182 -8.25 -1.36 -4.13
CA ALA A 182 -7.97 -1.23 -2.70
C ALA A 182 -7.87 -2.60 -2.04
N LEU A 183 -8.80 -3.51 -2.34
CA LEU A 183 -8.78 -4.87 -1.81
C LEU A 183 -7.53 -5.63 -2.24
N SER A 184 -7.10 -5.49 -3.50
CA SER A 184 -5.84 -6.05 -3.99
C SER A 184 -4.64 -5.52 -3.20
N ALA A 185 -4.55 -4.20 -3.02
CA ALA A 185 -3.47 -3.55 -2.29
C ALA A 185 -3.44 -3.95 -0.80
N VAL A 186 -4.59 -3.94 -0.13
CA VAL A 186 -4.72 -4.36 1.28
C VAL A 186 -4.27 -5.82 1.44
N SER A 187 -4.70 -6.71 0.54
CA SER A 187 -4.32 -8.13 0.59
C SER A 187 -2.81 -8.32 0.34
N ALA A 188 -2.21 -7.54 -0.56
CA ALA A 188 -0.77 -7.55 -0.77
C ALA A 188 0.02 -7.05 0.46
N VAL A 189 -0.44 -5.98 1.10
CA VAL A 189 0.15 -5.48 2.37
C VAL A 189 0.04 -6.54 3.46
N ILE A 190 -1.11 -7.19 3.61
CA ILE A 190 -1.31 -8.28 4.56
C ILE A 190 -0.31 -9.42 4.31
N ALA A 191 -0.13 -9.84 3.05
CA ALA A 191 0.82 -10.89 2.70
C ALA A 191 2.27 -10.51 3.05
N VAL A 192 2.68 -9.27 2.78
CA VAL A 192 3.99 -8.75 3.16
C VAL A 192 4.16 -8.77 4.68
N LEU A 193 3.20 -8.24 5.44
CA LEU A 193 3.25 -8.19 6.91
C LEU A 193 3.21 -9.58 7.56
N ALA A 194 2.69 -10.59 6.86
CA ALA A 194 2.67 -11.97 7.34
C ALA A 194 4.06 -12.63 7.30
N VAL A 195 4.85 -12.38 6.26
CA VAL A 195 6.15 -13.05 6.04
C VAL A 195 7.32 -12.18 6.48
N CYS A 196 7.29 -10.90 6.13
CA CYS A 196 8.36 -9.96 6.44
C CYS A 196 8.31 -9.60 7.93
N LYS A 197 9.47 -9.65 8.59
CA LYS A 197 9.64 -9.25 9.99
C LYS A 197 10.61 -8.08 10.06
N GLY A 198 10.42 -7.22 11.08
CA GLY A 198 11.35 -6.15 11.43
C GLY A 198 11.64 -5.21 10.26
N ASP A 199 12.92 -4.99 10.03
CA ASP A 199 13.42 -3.90 9.18
C ASP A 199 13.04 -4.07 7.70
N VAL A 200 12.83 -5.30 7.22
CA VAL A 200 12.57 -5.61 5.80
C VAL A 200 11.18 -5.17 5.33
N VAL A 201 10.24 -4.86 6.24
CA VAL A 201 8.88 -4.46 5.87
C VAL A 201 8.86 -3.15 5.07
N ALA A 202 9.56 -2.12 5.54
CA ALA A 202 9.58 -0.81 4.89
C ALA A 202 10.11 -0.84 3.45
N PRO A 203 11.29 -1.43 3.14
CA PRO A 203 11.80 -1.44 1.77
C PRO A 203 10.89 -2.26 0.84
N VAL A 204 10.26 -3.35 1.31
CA VAL A 204 9.33 -4.12 0.47
C VAL A 204 8.09 -3.29 0.13
N LEU A 205 7.49 -2.60 1.11
CA LEU A 205 6.34 -1.71 0.88
C LEU A 205 6.69 -0.56 -0.07
N LEU A 206 7.87 0.05 0.08
CA LEU A 206 8.33 1.12 -0.80
C LEU A 206 8.66 0.62 -2.21
N ALA A 207 9.24 -0.56 -2.36
CA ALA A 207 9.48 -1.17 -3.66
C ALA A 207 8.16 -1.41 -4.40
N MET A 208 7.15 -1.94 -3.71
CA MET A 208 5.79 -2.04 -4.27
C MET A 208 5.23 -0.66 -4.61
N ALA A 209 5.41 0.35 -3.75
CA ALA A 209 4.95 1.71 -4.02
C ALA A 209 5.58 2.28 -5.30
N VAL A 210 6.88 2.07 -5.53
CA VAL A 210 7.60 2.48 -6.75
C VAL A 210 7.03 1.77 -7.98
N VAL A 211 6.86 0.45 -7.93
CA VAL A 211 6.29 -0.33 -9.05
C VAL A 211 4.88 0.13 -9.37
N VAL A 212 4.03 0.31 -8.34
CA VAL A 212 2.66 0.78 -8.53
C VAL A 212 2.66 2.22 -9.04
N ALA A 213 3.50 3.12 -8.54
CA ALA A 213 3.59 4.50 -9.04
C ALA A 213 4.02 4.56 -10.51
N ALA A 214 4.97 3.71 -10.93
CA ALA A 214 5.42 3.63 -12.31
C ALA A 214 4.34 3.07 -13.26
N ALA A 215 3.55 2.09 -12.80
CA ALA A 215 2.46 1.50 -13.57
C ALA A 215 1.13 2.26 -13.47
N ALA A 216 0.97 3.13 -12.45
CA ALA A 216 -0.30 3.77 -12.14
C ALA A 216 -0.65 4.81 -13.20
N ARG A 217 -1.85 4.64 -13.77
CA ARG A 217 -2.60 5.79 -14.32
C ARG A 217 -3.16 6.59 -13.14
N ARG A 218 -3.50 7.88 -13.33
CA ARG A 218 -3.97 8.80 -12.27
C ARG A 218 -4.96 8.20 -11.26
N THR A 219 -5.81 7.26 -11.68
CA THR A 219 -6.83 6.60 -10.85
C THR A 219 -6.28 5.59 -9.82
N ALA A 220 -5.03 5.15 -9.93
CA ALA A 220 -4.38 4.24 -8.98
C ALA A 220 -3.28 4.93 -8.13
N ALA A 221 -3.11 6.24 -8.31
CA ALA A 221 -2.09 7.06 -7.65
C ALA A 221 -2.14 6.99 -6.11
N TRP A 222 -3.35 6.99 -5.56
CA TRP A 222 -3.61 6.89 -4.13
C TRP A 222 -3.14 5.57 -3.50
N VAL A 223 -3.14 4.46 -4.25
CA VAL A 223 -2.61 3.17 -3.77
C VAL A 223 -1.10 3.23 -3.61
N ALA A 224 -0.40 3.77 -4.61
CA ALA A 224 1.04 3.97 -4.54
C ALA A 224 1.43 4.89 -3.37
N LEU A 225 0.66 5.97 -3.18
CA LEU A 225 0.86 6.89 -2.06
C LEU A 225 0.61 6.21 -0.71
N GLY A 226 -0.46 5.42 -0.58
CA GLY A 226 -0.76 4.67 0.63
C GLY A 226 0.34 3.67 1.00
N LEU A 227 0.86 2.93 0.01
CA LEU A 227 2.01 2.03 0.20
C LEU A 227 3.27 2.78 0.63
N ALA A 228 3.55 3.93 0.01
CA ALA A 228 4.71 4.74 0.38
C ALA A 228 4.59 5.36 1.77
N VAL A 229 3.39 5.81 2.17
CA VAL A 229 3.12 6.32 3.52
C VAL A 229 3.31 5.20 4.54
N LEU A 230 2.75 4.01 4.30
CA LEU A 230 2.93 2.87 5.20
C LEU A 230 4.42 2.47 5.29
N GLY A 231 5.11 2.33 4.15
CA GLY A 231 6.55 2.03 4.13
C GLY A 231 7.39 3.08 4.85
N GLY A 232 7.08 4.37 4.66
CA GLY A 232 7.71 5.48 5.38
C GLY A 232 7.44 5.48 6.88
N MET A 233 6.21 5.16 7.32
CA MET A 233 5.89 5.02 8.74
C MET A 233 6.66 3.87 9.40
N PHE A 234 6.76 2.71 8.73
CA PHE A 234 7.63 1.62 9.19
C PHE A 234 9.10 2.08 9.24
N SER A 235 9.57 2.81 8.22
CA SER A 235 10.92 3.40 8.21
C SER A 235 11.19 4.28 9.42
N LEU A 236 10.25 5.16 9.77
CA LEU A 236 10.40 6.06 10.92
C LEU A 236 10.31 5.30 12.26
N ALA A 237 9.60 4.18 12.30
CA ALA A 237 9.49 3.37 13.51
C ALA A 237 10.80 2.63 13.85
N TYR A 238 11.51 2.08 12.85
CA TYR A 238 12.79 1.38 13.10
C TYR A 238 14.02 2.30 13.00
N ALA A 239 13.97 3.37 12.19
CA ALA A 239 15.02 4.38 12.06
C ALA A 239 14.46 5.77 12.42
N PRO A 240 14.22 6.06 13.70
CA PRO A 240 13.55 7.29 14.12
C PRO A 240 14.42 8.52 13.84
N PRO A 241 13.85 9.70 13.56
CA PRO A 241 14.63 10.91 13.24
C PRO A 241 15.66 11.32 14.30
N VAL A 242 15.44 10.97 15.58
CA VAL A 242 16.41 11.20 16.68
C VAL A 242 17.75 10.49 16.45
N ALA A 243 17.74 9.41 15.66
CA ALA A 243 18.93 8.72 15.19
C ALA A 243 19.84 9.65 14.38
N LEU A 244 19.32 10.68 13.72
CA LEU A 244 20.12 11.68 12.99
C LEU A 244 20.84 12.66 13.91
N VAL A 245 20.47 12.73 15.18
CA VAL A 245 21.05 13.69 16.15
C VAL A 245 21.99 12.99 17.11
N THR A 246 21.68 11.75 17.48
CA THR A 246 22.41 11.02 18.52
C THR A 246 23.01 9.74 17.95
N PRO A 247 24.35 9.61 17.89
CA PRO A 247 25.00 8.41 17.37
C PRO A 247 24.72 7.18 18.26
N ALA A 248 24.48 7.38 19.56
CA ALA A 248 24.20 6.30 20.52
C ALA A 248 22.80 5.65 20.38
N VAL A 249 21.90 6.22 19.56
CA VAL A 249 20.50 5.75 19.43
C VAL A 249 20.32 4.77 18.25
N ARG A 250 21.38 4.36 17.54
CA ARG A 250 21.24 3.59 16.28
C ARG A 250 21.54 2.09 16.33
N LEU A 251 20.62 1.37 15.66
CA LEU A 251 20.73 0.14 14.86
C LEU A 251 21.79 -0.87 15.33
N SER A 252 21.46 -1.67 16.34
CA SER A 252 22.34 -2.69 16.93
C SER A 252 22.74 -3.86 15.98
N SER A 253 22.43 -3.79 14.68
CA SER A 253 22.76 -4.83 13.71
C SER A 253 23.03 -4.29 12.31
N THR A 254 24.01 -4.87 11.62
CA THR A 254 24.37 -4.57 10.23
C THR A 254 23.19 -4.69 9.26
N THR A 255 22.24 -5.60 9.54
CA THR A 255 21.02 -5.78 8.73
C THR A 255 20.15 -4.53 8.72
N ALA A 256 20.03 -3.85 9.86
CA ALA A 256 19.18 -2.68 10.01
C ALA A 256 19.78 -1.45 9.30
N GLU A 257 21.12 -1.34 9.29
CA GLU A 257 21.86 -0.32 8.54
C GLU A 257 21.68 -0.49 7.03
N VAL A 258 21.92 -1.70 6.51
CA VAL A 258 21.72 -2.01 5.08
C VAL A 258 20.27 -1.76 4.67
N THR A 259 19.32 -2.15 5.51
CA THR A 259 17.89 -1.91 5.26
C THR A 259 17.58 -0.41 5.23
N THR A 260 18.16 0.39 6.12
CA THR A 260 18.03 1.85 6.11
C THR A 260 18.54 2.46 4.82
N LEU A 261 19.67 1.98 4.29
CA LEU A 261 20.21 2.42 3.00
C LEU A 261 19.26 2.10 1.85
N VAL A 262 18.77 0.86 1.78
CA VAL A 262 17.82 0.42 0.73
C VAL A 262 16.53 1.23 0.81
N THR A 263 15.96 1.40 2.00
CA THR A 263 14.76 2.21 2.23
C THR A 263 14.94 3.66 1.79
N SER A 264 16.10 4.26 2.08
CA SER A 264 16.41 5.63 1.66
C SER A 264 16.47 5.76 0.13
N LEU A 265 17.11 4.81 -0.55
CA LEU A 265 17.13 4.77 -2.01
C LEU A 265 15.73 4.59 -2.61
N LEU A 266 14.90 3.74 -2.01
CA LEU A 266 13.53 3.52 -2.46
C LEU A 266 12.61 4.72 -2.21
N LEU A 267 12.81 5.48 -1.12
CA LEU A 267 12.12 6.75 -0.87
C LEU A 267 12.48 7.78 -1.95
N ILE A 268 13.76 7.91 -2.30
CA ILE A 268 14.21 8.79 -3.39
C ILE A 268 13.57 8.34 -4.71
N ALA A 269 13.64 7.05 -5.03
CA ALA A 269 13.05 6.50 -6.25
C ALA A 269 11.54 6.77 -6.32
N PHE A 270 10.81 6.55 -5.22
CA PHE A 270 9.38 6.85 -5.15
C PHE A 270 9.07 8.33 -5.32
N ALA A 271 9.84 9.22 -4.69
CA ALA A 271 9.67 10.67 -4.84
C ALA A 271 9.87 11.11 -6.30
N VAL A 272 10.90 10.58 -6.99
CA VAL A 272 11.15 10.87 -8.42
C VAL A 272 10.04 10.32 -9.31
N VAL A 273 9.69 9.04 -9.14
CA VAL A 273 8.66 8.36 -9.96
C VAL A 273 7.29 9.00 -9.74
N SER A 274 6.93 9.35 -8.51
CA SER A 274 5.65 9.99 -8.21
C SER A 274 5.52 11.35 -8.88
N VAL A 275 6.56 12.18 -8.85
CA VAL A 275 6.57 13.47 -9.56
C VAL A 275 6.41 13.28 -11.06
N TRP A 276 7.12 12.32 -11.65
CA TRP A 276 7.12 12.08 -13.10
C TRP A 276 5.81 11.45 -13.60
N ALA A 277 5.37 10.36 -12.96
CA ALA A 277 4.23 9.57 -13.39
C ALA A 277 2.88 10.19 -12.98
N MET A 278 2.80 10.75 -11.76
CA MET A 278 1.53 11.22 -11.19
C MET A 278 1.27 12.71 -11.48
N ARG A 279 2.33 13.47 -11.83
CA ARG A 279 2.30 14.92 -12.11
C ARG A 279 1.55 15.69 -11.02
N PRO A 280 2.04 15.65 -9.77
CA PRO A 280 1.36 16.27 -8.65
C PRO A 280 1.35 17.81 -8.79
N GLY A 281 0.43 18.45 -8.06
CA GLY A 281 0.45 19.90 -7.90
C GLY A 281 1.65 20.38 -7.06
N ARG A 282 1.75 21.69 -6.83
CA ARG A 282 2.87 22.31 -6.09
C ARG A 282 3.15 21.62 -4.74
N GLY A 283 2.11 21.27 -3.98
CA GLY A 283 2.24 20.57 -2.70
C GLY A 283 2.90 19.18 -2.79
N GLY A 284 2.70 18.45 -3.88
CA GLY A 284 3.36 17.15 -4.06
C GLY A 284 4.80 17.28 -4.53
N TRP A 285 5.14 18.33 -5.28
CA TRP A 285 6.54 18.67 -5.56
C TRP A 285 7.30 19.04 -4.29
N THR A 286 6.71 19.85 -3.42
CA THR A 286 7.32 20.19 -2.12
C THR A 286 7.46 18.95 -1.23
N ALA A 287 6.46 18.08 -1.18
CA ALA A 287 6.54 16.83 -0.42
C ALA A 287 7.65 15.90 -0.95
N ALA A 288 7.75 15.72 -2.26
CA ALA A 288 8.81 14.93 -2.87
C ALA A 288 10.21 15.50 -2.58
N ALA A 289 10.36 16.83 -2.64
CA ALA A 289 11.62 17.49 -2.30
C ALA A 289 12.01 17.27 -0.83
N VAL A 290 11.07 17.41 0.10
CA VAL A 290 11.31 17.15 1.54
C VAL A 290 11.72 15.69 1.77
N VAL A 291 11.02 14.74 1.13
CA VAL A 291 11.35 13.31 1.22
C VAL A 291 12.75 13.02 0.68
N ILE A 292 13.12 13.60 -0.48
CA ILE A 292 14.46 13.43 -1.06
C ILE A 292 15.53 13.97 -0.12
N VAL A 293 15.35 15.19 0.39
CA VAL A 293 16.29 15.85 1.30
C VAL A 293 16.48 15.02 2.57
N TYR A 294 15.39 14.53 3.16
CA TYR A 294 15.44 13.64 4.32
C TYR A 294 16.15 12.32 4.01
N ALA A 295 15.75 11.63 2.94
CA ALA A 295 16.30 10.33 2.56
C ALA A 295 17.79 10.40 2.20
N VAL A 296 18.24 11.49 1.54
CA VAL A 296 19.66 11.73 1.25
C VAL A 296 20.45 11.88 2.55
N THR A 297 19.95 12.64 3.52
CA THR A 297 20.64 12.80 4.83
C THR A 297 20.69 11.48 5.60
N VAL A 298 19.58 10.73 5.64
CA VAL A 298 19.56 9.40 6.28
C VAL A 298 20.57 8.48 5.61
N PHE A 299 20.61 8.45 4.28
CA PHE A 299 21.55 7.64 3.52
C PHE A 299 23.01 8.00 3.82
N THR A 300 23.41 9.28 3.68
CA THR A 300 24.81 9.69 3.87
C THR A 300 25.29 9.51 5.31
N VAL A 301 24.43 9.79 6.29
CA VAL A 301 24.76 9.58 7.71
C VAL A 301 24.95 8.10 8.01
N THR A 302 24.04 7.24 7.53
CA THR A 302 24.17 5.78 7.71
C THR A 302 25.42 5.24 7.00
N VAL A 303 25.70 5.66 5.77
CA VAL A 303 26.94 5.25 5.07
C VAL A 303 28.18 5.68 5.84
N GLY A 304 28.23 6.93 6.30
CA GLY A 304 29.37 7.44 7.04
C GLY A 304 29.60 6.63 8.32
N GLU A 305 28.54 6.40 9.08
CA GLU A 305 28.58 5.62 10.32
C GLU A 305 29.06 4.18 10.11
N MET A 306 28.63 3.51 9.02
CA MET A 306 29.13 2.17 8.67
C MET A 306 30.64 2.13 8.39
N ILE A 307 31.24 3.25 7.98
CA ILE A 307 32.67 3.33 7.63
C ILE A 307 33.54 3.56 8.86
N ASP A 308 33.19 4.54 9.70
CA ASP A 308 34.06 5.02 10.80
C ASP A 308 33.26 5.42 12.06
N GLY A 309 32.14 4.75 12.30
CA GLY A 309 31.30 4.93 13.49
C GLY A 309 30.94 6.39 13.74
N THR A 310 31.27 6.91 14.94
CA THR A 310 30.94 8.29 15.32
C THR A 310 31.60 9.36 14.45
N ARG A 311 32.86 9.16 14.03
CA ARG A 311 33.52 10.11 13.10
C ARG A 311 32.89 10.06 11.72
N GLY A 312 32.56 8.85 11.28
CA GLY A 312 31.82 8.59 10.06
C GLY A 312 30.43 9.25 10.06
N PHE A 313 29.71 9.22 11.18
CA PHE A 313 28.43 9.90 11.36
C PHE A 313 28.54 11.42 11.13
N LEU A 314 29.58 12.06 11.67
CA LEU A 314 29.85 13.49 11.44
C LEU A 314 30.20 13.76 9.97
N ALA A 315 31.05 12.92 9.37
CA ALA A 315 31.37 13.00 7.95
C ALA A 315 30.13 12.83 7.05
N GLY A 316 29.20 11.96 7.44
CA GLY A 316 27.93 11.74 6.75
C GLY A 316 26.98 12.94 6.81
N HIS A 317 26.98 13.69 7.93
CA HIS A 317 26.26 14.96 8.06
C HIS A 317 26.86 16.08 7.21
N MET A 318 28.20 16.17 7.17
CA MET A 318 28.91 17.06 6.25
C MET A 318 28.55 16.72 4.79
N ALA A 319 28.61 15.44 4.42
CA ALA A 319 28.27 14.98 3.08
C ALA A 319 26.80 15.33 2.72
N ALA A 320 25.87 15.18 3.66
CA ALA A 320 24.48 15.59 3.47
C ALA A 320 24.36 17.08 3.10
N THR A 321 25.04 17.97 3.85
CA THR A 321 25.02 19.41 3.59
C THR A 321 25.60 19.75 2.21
N ILE A 322 26.70 19.09 1.82
CA ILE A 322 27.29 19.25 0.49
C ILE A 322 26.31 18.77 -0.60
N CYS A 323 25.64 17.63 -0.40
CA CYS A 323 24.62 17.13 -1.32
C CYS A 323 23.43 18.10 -1.45
N TRP A 324 22.96 18.71 -0.35
CA TRP A 324 21.87 19.70 -0.40
C TRP A 324 22.26 20.91 -1.25
N ILE A 325 23.46 21.45 -1.06
CA ILE A 325 23.97 22.59 -1.84
C ILE A 325 24.21 22.21 -3.31
N ALA A 326 24.73 21.01 -3.58
CA ALA A 326 24.91 20.51 -4.94
C ALA A 326 23.56 20.33 -5.66
N MET A 327 22.53 19.80 -4.98
CA MET A 327 21.17 19.71 -5.51
C MET A 327 20.58 21.10 -5.81
N ALA A 328 20.83 22.09 -4.95
CA ALA A 328 20.39 23.46 -5.20
C ALA A 328 21.07 24.06 -6.44
N ALA A 329 22.38 23.85 -6.58
CA ALA A 329 23.13 24.24 -7.77
C ALA A 329 22.60 23.55 -9.03
N ALA A 330 22.27 22.26 -8.96
CA ALA A 330 21.67 21.53 -10.07
C ALA A 330 20.30 22.09 -10.45
N LEU A 331 19.47 22.46 -9.47
CA LEU A 331 18.17 23.11 -9.71
C LEU A 331 18.32 24.47 -10.40
N PHE A 332 19.28 25.29 -10.00
CA PHE A 332 19.57 26.55 -10.69
C PHE A 332 20.10 26.34 -12.10
N GLY A 333 21.01 25.37 -12.30
CA GLY A 333 21.51 24.98 -13.61
C GLY A 333 20.40 24.45 -14.53
N TYR A 334 19.46 23.67 -13.98
CA TYR A 334 18.27 23.22 -14.69
C TYR A 334 17.35 24.40 -15.03
N ALA A 335 17.10 25.31 -14.08
CA ALA A 335 16.30 26.51 -14.29
C ALA A 335 16.88 27.43 -15.38
N ALA A 336 18.19 27.44 -15.60
CA ALA A 336 18.82 28.21 -16.68
C ALA A 336 18.51 27.64 -18.07
N ARG A 337 18.14 26.36 -18.18
CA ARG A 337 17.88 25.65 -19.45
C ARG A 337 16.38 25.54 -19.81
N VAL A 338 15.49 25.88 -18.88
CA VAL A 338 14.04 25.68 -19.01
C VAL A 338 13.32 26.98 -19.41
N HIS A 339 12.23 26.85 -20.16
CA HIS A 339 11.40 27.96 -20.63
C HIS A 339 10.90 28.86 -19.49
N ARG A 340 10.82 30.17 -19.75
CA ARG A 340 10.56 31.25 -18.76
C ARG A 340 9.35 30.99 -17.86
N GLN A 341 8.29 30.37 -18.37
CA GLN A 341 7.05 30.07 -17.62
C GLN A 341 7.20 28.96 -16.56
N GLN A 342 8.17 28.06 -16.69
CA GLN A 342 8.40 26.95 -15.74
C GLN A 342 9.61 27.20 -14.82
N ARG A 343 10.25 28.36 -14.95
CA ARG A 343 11.51 28.71 -14.28
C ARG A 343 11.35 29.04 -12.78
N SER A 344 10.17 29.47 -12.36
CA SER A 344 9.90 29.92 -10.99
C SER A 344 9.99 28.80 -9.95
N LEU A 345 9.52 27.59 -10.28
CA LEU A 345 9.57 26.41 -9.42
C LEU A 345 11.00 25.95 -9.08
N PRO A 346 11.89 25.69 -10.05
CA PRO A 346 13.25 25.25 -9.76
C PRO A 346 14.11 26.35 -9.12
N ILE A 347 13.90 27.64 -9.44
CA ILE A 347 14.58 28.75 -8.73
C ILE A 347 14.12 28.83 -7.27
N GLY A 348 12.80 28.82 -7.03
CA GLY A 348 12.26 28.85 -5.68
C GLY A 348 12.70 27.65 -4.84
N GLY A 349 12.71 26.46 -5.44
CA GLY A 349 13.21 25.24 -4.80
C GLY A 349 14.72 25.31 -4.50
N GLY A 350 15.54 25.80 -5.44
CA GLY A 350 16.96 26.00 -5.23
C GLY A 350 17.25 27.00 -4.10
N LEU A 351 16.56 28.15 -4.08
CA LEU A 351 16.70 29.15 -3.01
C LEU A 351 16.28 28.61 -1.65
N ALA A 352 15.15 27.90 -1.57
CA ALA A 352 14.70 27.27 -0.33
C ALA A 352 15.69 26.23 0.17
N LEU A 353 16.28 25.43 -0.73
CA LEU A 353 17.27 24.42 -0.37
C LEU A 353 18.59 25.05 0.09
N VAL A 354 19.04 26.15 -0.53
CA VAL A 354 20.18 26.94 -0.03
C VAL A 354 19.88 27.48 1.37
N ALA A 355 18.71 28.10 1.57
CA ALA A 355 18.34 28.63 2.88
C ALA A 355 18.31 27.53 3.96
N ALA A 356 17.74 26.36 3.64
CA ALA A 356 17.73 25.21 4.55
C ALA A 356 19.13 24.67 4.85
N ALA A 357 19.99 24.57 3.83
CA ALA A 357 21.38 24.14 4.01
C ALA A 357 22.19 25.13 4.86
N MET A 358 22.02 26.44 4.64
CA MET A 358 22.64 27.48 5.46
C MET A 358 22.15 27.41 6.91
N ALA A 359 20.84 27.25 7.12
CA ALA A 359 20.27 27.08 8.45
C ALA A 359 20.84 25.84 9.16
N LYS A 360 20.91 24.69 8.49
CA LYS A 360 21.55 23.47 9.03
C LYS A 360 23.02 23.72 9.38
N LEU A 361 23.74 24.37 8.49
CA LEU A 361 25.16 24.62 8.64
C LEU A 361 25.47 25.52 9.86
N PHE A 362 24.59 26.49 10.15
CA PHE A 362 24.71 27.32 11.37
C PHE A 362 24.15 26.68 12.64
N LEU A 363 23.01 25.99 12.57
CA LEU A 363 22.32 25.47 13.76
C LEU A 363 22.88 24.13 14.24
N PHE A 364 23.29 23.28 13.31
CA PHE A 364 23.74 21.92 13.60
C PHE A 364 25.23 21.75 13.31
N ASP A 365 25.70 22.10 12.12
CA ASP A 365 27.08 21.77 11.73
C ASP A 365 28.13 22.56 12.57
N LEU A 366 27.82 23.81 12.97
CA LEU A 366 28.65 24.60 13.89
C LEU A 366 28.67 24.07 15.34
N GLY A 367 27.62 23.38 15.77
CA GLY A 367 27.53 22.85 17.13
C GLY A 367 28.05 21.42 17.25
N THR A 368 27.89 20.63 16.18
CA THR A 368 28.03 19.17 16.24
C THR A 368 29.23 18.63 15.47
N LEU A 369 29.67 19.28 14.38
CA LEU A 369 30.84 18.79 13.63
C LEU A 369 32.15 19.16 14.31
N ASP A 370 33.09 18.20 14.33
CA ASP A 370 34.48 18.42 14.69
C ASP A 370 35.15 19.47 13.77
N GLY A 371 36.16 20.15 14.30
CA GLY A 371 36.77 21.32 13.65
C GLY A 371 37.21 21.10 12.20
N MET A 372 37.73 19.91 11.87
CA MET A 372 38.16 19.59 10.50
C MET A 372 36.99 19.45 9.53
N PHE A 373 35.95 18.69 9.88
CA PHE A 373 34.75 18.51 9.03
C PHE A 373 34.02 19.83 8.81
N ARG A 374 34.00 20.67 9.85
CA ARG A 374 33.46 22.03 9.79
C ARG A 374 34.20 22.87 8.75
N VAL A 375 35.53 22.96 8.82
CA VAL A 375 36.32 23.76 7.88
C VAL A 375 36.07 23.30 6.43
N VAL A 376 36.04 21.98 6.20
CA VAL A 376 35.78 21.40 4.87
C VAL A 376 34.39 21.76 4.36
N VAL A 377 33.33 21.59 5.16
CA VAL A 377 31.97 21.91 4.72
C VAL A 377 31.81 23.40 4.40
N PHE A 378 32.35 24.29 5.24
CA PHE A 378 32.30 25.73 4.99
C PHE A 378 33.04 26.13 3.72
N MET A 379 34.22 25.55 3.46
CA MET A 379 34.98 25.84 2.26
C MET A 379 34.24 25.36 1.00
N VAL A 380 33.76 24.11 1.00
CA VAL A 380 33.05 23.54 -0.16
C VAL A 380 31.74 24.29 -0.43
N VAL A 381 30.92 24.49 0.60
CA VAL A 381 29.64 25.20 0.47
C VAL A 381 29.88 26.65 0.03
N GLY A 382 30.85 27.34 0.64
CA GLY A 382 31.21 28.71 0.29
C GLY A 382 31.66 28.84 -1.17
N LEU A 383 32.51 27.93 -1.66
CA LEU A 383 32.94 27.91 -3.06
C LEU A 383 31.78 27.68 -4.04
N VAL A 384 30.88 26.75 -3.72
CA VAL A 384 29.71 26.48 -4.58
C VAL A 384 28.76 27.69 -4.62
N LEU A 385 28.51 28.34 -3.47
CA LEU A 385 27.70 29.57 -3.40
C LEU A 385 28.32 30.73 -4.19
N LEU A 386 29.64 30.93 -4.07
CA LEU A 386 30.38 31.93 -4.86
C LEU A 386 30.27 31.65 -6.36
N GLY A 387 30.44 30.40 -6.77
CA GLY A 387 30.32 29.98 -8.18
C GLY A 387 28.92 30.26 -8.73
N MET A 388 27.87 29.97 -7.97
CA MET A 388 26.49 30.27 -8.36
C MET A 388 26.22 31.77 -8.44
N GLY A 389 26.66 32.54 -7.44
CA GLY A 389 26.50 34.00 -7.41
C GLY A 389 27.18 34.70 -8.60
N ALA A 390 28.42 34.31 -8.90
CA ALA A 390 29.16 34.83 -10.05
C ALA A 390 28.52 34.40 -11.39
N GLY A 391 27.98 33.18 -11.48
CA GLY A 391 27.28 32.69 -12.66
C GLY A 391 25.98 33.47 -12.95
N TYR A 392 25.20 33.78 -11.92
CA TYR A 392 23.98 34.60 -12.06
C TYR A 392 24.29 36.04 -12.48
N ALA A 393 25.32 36.66 -11.92
CA ALA A 393 25.75 38.01 -12.29
C ALA A 393 26.07 38.12 -13.79
N ARG A 394 26.83 37.16 -14.32
CA ARG A 394 27.20 37.11 -15.75
C ARG A 394 26.01 36.88 -16.68
N VAL A 395 24.99 36.14 -16.23
CA VAL A 395 23.76 35.93 -17.02
C VAL A 395 22.92 37.20 -17.06
N LEU A 396 22.93 38.00 -15.98
CA LEU A 396 22.24 39.28 -15.92
C LEU A 396 22.91 40.32 -16.82
N GLU A 397 24.24 40.43 -16.75
CA GLU A 397 25.04 41.33 -17.62
C GLU A 397 24.81 41.08 -19.12
N ARG A 398 24.68 39.80 -19.52
CA ARG A 398 24.39 39.43 -20.91
C ARG A 398 22.95 39.73 -21.36
N GLN A 399 22.01 39.83 -20.43
CA GLN A 399 20.61 40.19 -20.72
C GLN A 399 20.40 41.70 -20.77
N ASP A 400 21.21 42.49 -20.05
CA ASP A 400 21.21 43.96 -20.13
C ASP A 400 21.97 44.49 -21.36
N SER A 401 22.84 43.67 -21.97
CA SER A 401 23.64 44.01 -23.16
C SER A 401 23.01 43.59 -24.49
N ALA A 402 21.84 42.94 -24.47
CA ALA A 402 21.12 42.44 -25.64
C ALA A 402 19.74 43.12 -25.72
#